data_AF-A0A914TH28-F1
#
_entry.id   AF-A0A914TH28-F1
#
_cell.length_a   1.000
_cell.length_b   1.000
_cell.length_c   1.000
_cell.angle_alpha   90.00
_cell.angle_beta   90.00
_cell.angle_gamma   90.00
#
_symmetry.space_group_name_H-M   'P 1'
#
loop_
_entity.id
_entity.type
_entity.pdbx_description
1 polymer ?
#
loop_
_entity_poly.entity_id
_entity_poly.type
_entity_poly.pdbx_seq_one_letter_code
_entity_poly.pdbx_strand_id
1 'polypeptide(L)'
;MVKSSNTDPLLNDDFNARQFQTDLKGYLHSALQVDRDFTTEDYAALNPSSLRSINNAMDFIKNPRKMCHEIAAHVQKMVEIIRWHKMNAATSEKQLYLNESWELAESRWSKELREFRRTKKDEEGNTMIDFDISKIPDIYDNIKYDLEHNPELGINNECEFERMYVCVKNMADIVVPQEYGISEESKISIAQRVCTPLLAKLRNDLHRCVQDPEESDETTRLDPRASEGIATPMRHVRTRLYFTSESHIHTLMNLIRYGGLCSVRN
;
A
#
# COMPACT_ATOMS: atom_id res chain seq x y z
N MET A 1 -5.11 -4.89 24.62
CA MET A 1 -3.86 -4.39 24.00
C MET A 1 -3.50 -3.09 24.70
N VAL A 2 -2.46 -3.10 25.54
CA VAL A 2 -2.03 -1.91 26.29
C VAL A 2 -1.43 -0.93 25.28
N LYS A 3 -2.10 0.21 25.05
CA LYS A 3 -1.50 1.34 24.33
C LYS A 3 -0.43 1.92 25.26
N SER A 4 0.83 1.59 25.00
CA SER A 4 1.95 2.32 25.59
C SER A 4 1.88 3.75 25.07
N SER A 5 1.55 4.69 25.94
CA SER A 5 1.57 6.14 25.71
C SER A 5 2.99 6.70 25.50
N ASN A 6 4.02 5.85 25.54
CA ASN A 6 5.44 6.18 25.39
C ASN A 6 6.11 5.42 24.23
N THR A 7 5.39 5.09 23.15
CA THR A 7 6.04 4.62 21.92
C THR A 7 6.75 5.80 21.26
N ASP A 8 8.05 5.92 21.53
CA ASP A 8 8.96 6.74 20.72
C ASP A 8 8.71 6.40 19.24
N PRO A 9 8.40 7.38 18.37
CA PRO A 9 8.16 7.09 16.97
C PRO A 9 9.37 6.33 16.42
N LEU A 10 9.17 5.08 16.02
CA LEU A 10 10.24 4.25 15.44
C LEU A 10 10.70 4.76 14.05
N LEU A 11 10.31 5.97 13.68
CA LEU A 11 10.23 6.47 12.32
C LEU A 11 10.45 7.97 12.32
N ASN A 12 11.32 8.41 11.43
CA ASN A 12 11.49 9.81 11.08
C ASN A 12 10.87 10.01 9.70
N ASP A 13 9.82 10.82 9.66
CA ASP A 13 9.20 11.25 8.43
C ASP A 13 9.78 12.63 8.06
N ASP A 14 11.07 12.65 7.74
CA ASP A 14 11.83 13.88 7.48
C ASP A 14 11.30 14.61 6.23
N PHE A 15 11.27 15.95 6.27
CA PHE A 15 10.70 16.84 5.25
C PHE A 15 11.16 16.48 3.82
N ASN A 16 12.42 16.08 3.69
CA ASN A 16 13.02 15.72 2.41
C ASN A 16 12.48 14.39 1.83
N ALA A 17 12.12 13.41 2.66
CA ALA A 17 11.56 12.14 2.18
C ALA A 17 10.20 12.35 1.51
N ARG A 18 9.41 13.31 2.03
CA ARG A 18 8.11 13.70 1.46
C ARG A 18 8.26 14.37 0.09
N GLN A 19 9.31 15.17 -0.11
CA GLN A 19 9.58 15.78 -1.42
C GLN A 19 9.89 14.72 -2.47
N PHE A 20 10.78 13.77 -2.17
CA PHE A 20 11.10 12.66 -3.09
C PHE A 20 9.86 11.83 -3.44
N GLN A 21 9.02 11.50 -2.46
CA GLN A 21 7.76 10.79 -2.71
C GLN A 21 6.81 11.62 -3.59
N THR A 22 6.77 12.94 -3.42
CA THR A 22 5.94 13.82 -4.26
C THR A 22 6.40 13.82 -5.70
N ASP A 23 7.71 13.90 -5.94
CA ASP A 23 8.29 13.87 -7.29
C ASP A 23 8.03 12.52 -7.98
N LEU A 24 8.19 11.41 -7.25
CA LEU A 24 7.87 10.07 -7.74
C LEU A 24 6.39 9.91 -8.08
N LYS A 25 5.50 10.42 -7.24
CA LYS A 25 4.06 10.42 -7.52
C LYS A 25 3.74 11.21 -8.78
N GLY A 26 4.37 12.37 -8.97
CA GLY A 26 4.24 13.16 -10.20
C GLY A 26 4.71 12.42 -11.46
N TYR A 27 5.84 11.71 -11.37
CA TYR A 27 6.34 10.88 -12.45
C TYR A 27 5.40 9.70 -12.76
N LEU A 28 5.00 8.91 -11.75
CA LEU A 28 4.07 7.78 -11.92
C LEU A 28 2.74 8.23 -12.52
N HIS A 29 2.21 9.36 -12.03
CA HIS A 29 1.00 9.97 -12.57
C HIS A 29 1.14 10.28 -14.06
N SER A 30 2.26 10.87 -14.47
CA SER A 30 2.52 11.20 -15.87
C SER A 30 2.69 9.96 -16.74
N ALA A 31 3.48 8.99 -16.28
CA ALA A 31 3.80 7.76 -17.01
C ALA A 31 2.56 6.87 -17.22
N LEU A 32 1.68 6.77 -16.23
CA LEU A 32 0.49 5.92 -16.27
C LEU A 32 -0.75 6.62 -16.88
N GLN A 33 -0.61 7.88 -17.32
CA GLN A 33 -1.64 8.57 -18.09
C GLN A 33 -1.49 8.47 -19.61
N VAL A 34 -0.37 7.91 -20.11
CA VAL A 34 -0.11 7.83 -21.56
C VAL A 34 -1.02 6.79 -22.21
N ASP A 35 -1.74 7.19 -23.26
CA ASP A 35 -2.64 6.32 -24.02
C ASP A 35 -1.91 5.57 -25.14
N ARG A 36 -1.01 4.66 -24.75
CA ARG A 36 -0.38 3.69 -25.66
C ARG A 36 0.06 2.47 -24.87
N ASP A 37 0.35 1.38 -25.57
CA ASP A 37 0.98 0.21 -24.96
C ASP A 37 2.40 0.56 -24.48
N PHE A 38 2.81 -0.05 -23.36
CA PHE A 38 4.16 0.11 -22.81
C PHE A 38 5.23 -0.30 -23.84
N THR A 39 6.24 0.55 -24.00
CA THR A 39 7.42 0.26 -24.82
C THR A 39 8.56 -0.24 -23.95
N THR A 40 9.62 -0.75 -24.58
CA THR A 40 10.86 -1.15 -23.93
C THR A 40 11.46 -0.06 -23.04
N GLU A 41 11.32 1.20 -23.45
CA GLU A 41 11.79 2.37 -22.69
C GLU A 41 10.95 2.57 -21.43
N ASP A 42 9.64 2.34 -21.48
CA ASP A 42 8.78 2.42 -20.29
C ASP A 42 9.14 1.32 -19.29
N TYR A 43 9.45 0.09 -19.76
CA TYR A 43 9.94 -0.98 -18.88
C TYR A 43 11.25 -0.59 -18.19
N ALA A 44 12.20 -0.02 -18.93
CA ALA A 44 13.46 0.44 -18.37
C ALA A 44 13.28 1.61 -17.40
N ALA A 45 12.33 2.51 -17.66
CA ALA A 45 12.09 3.69 -16.85
C ALA A 45 11.26 3.39 -15.58
N LEU A 46 10.19 2.59 -15.71
CA LEU A 46 9.30 2.22 -14.60
C LEU A 46 9.82 1.04 -13.80
N ASN A 47 10.66 0.16 -14.34
CA ASN A 47 11.17 -1.03 -13.66
C ASN A 47 12.66 -1.30 -13.98
N PRO A 48 13.58 -0.38 -13.66
CA PRO A 48 14.99 -0.51 -14.02
C PRO A 48 15.65 -1.76 -13.42
N SER A 49 15.18 -2.24 -12.26
CA SER A 49 15.67 -3.47 -11.63
C SER A 49 15.04 -4.77 -12.19
N SER A 50 14.20 -4.68 -13.23
CA SER A 50 13.54 -5.83 -13.87
C SER A 50 12.83 -6.76 -12.88
N LEU A 51 12.14 -6.18 -11.89
CA LEU A 51 11.36 -6.93 -10.91
C LEU A 51 10.26 -7.72 -11.62
N ARG A 52 10.24 -9.04 -11.42
CA ARG A 52 9.29 -9.95 -12.09
C ARG A 52 7.83 -9.56 -11.85
N SER A 53 7.49 -9.14 -10.63
CA SER A 53 6.12 -8.72 -10.29
C SER A 53 5.67 -7.50 -11.11
N ILE A 54 6.55 -6.51 -11.25
CA ILE A 54 6.25 -5.29 -12.02
C ILE A 54 6.20 -5.61 -13.52
N ASN A 55 7.09 -6.46 -14.03
CA ASN A 55 7.02 -6.90 -15.43
C ASN A 55 5.71 -7.62 -15.74
N ASN A 56 5.30 -8.58 -14.89
CA ASN A 56 4.02 -9.28 -15.06
C ASN A 56 2.83 -8.31 -15.04
N ALA A 57 2.87 -7.30 -14.18
CA ALA A 57 1.85 -6.27 -14.12
C ALA A 57 1.81 -5.41 -15.39
N MET A 58 2.97 -4.99 -15.89
CA MET A 58 3.08 -4.24 -17.15
C MET A 58 2.60 -5.06 -18.35
N ASP A 59 2.95 -6.36 -18.41
CA ASP A 59 2.51 -7.29 -19.46
C ASP A 59 0.98 -7.49 -19.45
N PHE A 60 0.37 -7.53 -18.27
CA PHE A 60 -1.08 -7.62 -18.11
C PHE A 60 -1.78 -6.32 -18.53
N ILE A 61 -1.27 -5.17 -18.06
CA ILE A 61 -1.89 -3.86 -18.26
C ILE A 61 -1.80 -3.42 -19.72
N LYS A 62 -0.64 -3.62 -20.35
CA LYS A 62 -0.28 -3.14 -21.70
C LYS A 62 -0.41 -1.62 -21.85
N ASN A 63 -1.63 -1.11 -21.91
CA ASN A 63 -1.93 0.32 -22.00
C ASN A 63 -2.47 0.83 -20.66
N PRO A 64 -1.71 1.66 -19.92
CA PRO A 64 -2.09 2.11 -18.59
C PRO A 64 -3.32 3.02 -18.60
N ARG A 65 -3.51 3.81 -19.66
CA ARG A 65 -4.67 4.69 -19.79
C ARG A 65 -5.97 3.91 -19.96
N LYS A 66 -5.98 2.91 -20.85
CA LYS A 66 -7.15 2.03 -21.06
C LYS A 66 -7.45 1.24 -19.79
N MET A 67 -6.43 0.79 -19.08
CA MET A 67 -6.61 0.13 -17.78
C MET A 67 -7.26 1.06 -16.75
N CYS A 68 -6.88 2.34 -16.70
CA CYS A 68 -7.56 3.31 -15.82
C CYS A 68 -9.04 3.50 -16.18
N HIS A 69 -9.37 3.53 -17.47
CA HIS A 69 -10.78 3.57 -17.92
C HIS A 69 -11.56 2.33 -17.46
N GLU A 70 -10.96 1.15 -17.59
CA GLU A 70 -11.55 -0.12 -17.16
C GLU A 70 -11.76 -0.15 -15.63
N ILE A 71 -10.75 0.24 -14.85
CA ILE A 71 -10.86 0.37 -13.39
C ILE A 71 -11.99 1.33 -13.03
N ALA A 72 -12.06 2.51 -13.64
CA ALA A 72 -13.12 3.48 -13.36
C ALA A 72 -14.52 2.95 -13.68
N ALA A 73 -14.66 2.13 -14.73
CA ALA A 73 -15.92 1.46 -15.05
C ALA A 73 -16.31 0.44 -13.97
N HIS A 74 -15.35 -0.34 -13.46
CA HIS A 74 -15.59 -1.26 -12.35
C HIS A 74 -15.97 -0.55 -11.05
N VAL A 75 -15.26 0.53 -10.69
CA VAL A 75 -15.59 1.36 -9.51
C VAL A 75 -17.01 1.95 -9.64
N GLN A 76 -17.39 2.43 -10.83
CA GLN A 76 -18.76 2.88 -11.10
C GLN A 76 -19.78 1.75 -10.93
N LYS A 77 -19.48 0.54 -11.42
CA LYS A 77 -20.35 -0.63 -11.26
C LYS A 77 -20.55 -1.02 -9.80
N MET A 78 -19.49 -0.94 -8.99
CA MET A 78 -19.57 -1.16 -7.54
C MET A 78 -20.54 -0.17 -6.87
N VAL A 79 -20.46 1.12 -7.21
CA VAL A 79 -21.41 2.14 -6.72
C VAL A 79 -22.85 1.78 -7.09
N GLU A 80 -23.09 1.27 -8.30
CA GLU A 80 -24.41 0.85 -8.76
C GLU A 80 -24.95 -0.36 -7.99
N ILE A 81 -24.10 -1.35 -7.71
CA ILE A 81 -24.47 -2.55 -6.93
C ILE A 81 -24.86 -2.16 -5.51
N ILE A 82 -24.07 -1.32 -4.87
CA ILE A 82 -24.35 -0.81 -3.52
C ILE A 82 -25.67 -0.03 -3.50
N ARG A 83 -25.90 0.84 -4.49
CA ARG A 83 -27.17 1.57 -4.63
C ARG A 83 -28.36 0.64 -4.82
N TRP A 84 -28.20 -0.42 -5.61
CA TRP A 84 -29.25 -1.41 -5.79
C TRP A 84 -29.60 -2.10 -4.46
N HIS A 85 -28.61 -2.54 -3.69
CA HIS A 85 -28.83 -3.15 -2.38
C HIS A 85 -29.49 -2.21 -1.37
N LYS A 86 -29.08 -0.93 -1.39
CA LYS A 86 -29.67 0.13 -0.57
C LYS A 86 -31.16 0.33 -0.85
N MET A 87 -31.57 0.28 -2.13
CA MET A 87 -32.95 0.51 -2.56
C MET A 87 -33.83 -0.74 -2.49
N ASN A 88 -33.23 -1.93 -2.48
CA ASN A 88 -33.96 -3.19 -2.46
C ASN A 88 -34.41 -3.54 -1.04
N ALA A 89 -35.73 -3.62 -0.82
CA ALA A 89 -36.33 -3.94 0.46
C ALA A 89 -35.86 -5.29 1.06
N ALA A 90 -35.39 -6.24 0.23
CA ALA A 90 -34.87 -7.51 0.72
C ALA A 90 -33.47 -7.40 1.36
N THR A 91 -32.74 -6.32 1.10
CA THR A 91 -31.36 -6.12 1.57
C THR A 91 -31.13 -4.79 2.27
N SER A 92 -32.06 -3.84 2.19
CA SER A 92 -31.90 -2.48 2.72
C SER A 92 -31.68 -2.43 4.24
N GLU A 93 -32.19 -3.41 4.99
CA GLU A 93 -31.98 -3.51 6.44
C GLU A 93 -30.70 -4.27 6.83
N LYS A 94 -30.02 -4.91 5.87
CA LYS A 94 -28.74 -5.58 6.13
C LYS A 94 -27.64 -4.55 6.31
N GLN A 95 -26.62 -4.93 7.07
CA GLN A 95 -25.40 -4.16 7.26
C GLN A 95 -24.21 -4.93 6.71
N LEU A 96 -23.23 -4.21 6.19
CA LEU A 96 -21.95 -4.75 5.79
C LEU A 96 -21.07 -4.99 7.02
N TYR A 97 -19.90 -5.59 6.82
CA TYR A 97 -18.95 -5.89 7.88
C TYR A 97 -18.65 -4.67 8.78
N LEU A 98 -18.51 -4.92 10.09
CA LEU A 98 -18.37 -3.89 11.13
C LEU A 98 -19.52 -2.87 11.19
N ASN A 99 -20.73 -3.29 10.81
CA ASN A 99 -21.94 -2.46 10.81
C ASN A 99 -21.85 -1.24 9.87
N GLU A 100 -21.06 -1.32 8.78
CA GLU A 100 -21.07 -0.30 7.73
C GLU A 100 -22.46 -0.29 7.06
N SER A 101 -23.11 0.87 7.01
CA SER A 101 -24.41 1.02 6.35
C SER A 101 -24.24 1.16 4.84
N TRP A 102 -25.30 0.90 4.08
CA TRP A 102 -25.30 1.10 2.62
C TRP A 102 -24.96 2.53 2.21
N GLU A 103 -25.36 3.54 3.00
CA GLU A 103 -25.00 4.95 2.76
C GLU A 103 -23.49 5.19 2.91
N LEU A 104 -22.86 4.57 3.91
CA LEU A 104 -21.42 4.71 4.15
C LEU A 104 -20.63 4.05 3.02
N ALA A 105 -21.00 2.83 2.63
CA ALA A 105 -20.39 2.12 1.51
C ALA A 105 -20.57 2.87 0.18
N GLU A 106 -21.75 3.42 -0.07
CA GLU A 106 -22.01 4.24 -1.26
C GLU A 106 -21.13 5.48 -1.26
N SER A 107 -21.00 6.15 -0.10
CA SER A 107 -20.17 7.35 0.05
C SER A 107 -18.68 7.05 -0.17
N ARG A 108 -18.19 5.94 0.38
CA ARG A 108 -16.82 5.44 0.21
C ARG A 108 -16.51 5.20 -1.27
N TRP A 109 -17.26 4.34 -1.95
CA TRP A 109 -17.03 4.02 -3.36
C TRP A 109 -17.29 5.20 -4.31
N SER A 110 -18.29 6.06 -4.01
CA SER A 110 -18.53 7.27 -4.80
C SER A 110 -17.42 8.30 -4.64
N LYS A 111 -16.80 8.38 -3.46
CA LYS A 111 -15.62 9.22 -3.23
C LYS A 111 -14.43 8.70 -4.03
N GLU A 112 -14.15 7.40 -3.98
CA GLU A 112 -13.07 6.79 -4.77
C GLU A 112 -13.23 7.07 -6.27
N LEU A 113 -14.45 6.87 -6.80
CA LEU A 113 -14.72 7.16 -8.21
C LEU A 113 -14.44 8.62 -8.58
N ARG A 114 -14.92 9.56 -7.76
CA ARG A 114 -14.78 10.99 -8.02
C ARG A 114 -13.34 11.46 -7.92
N GLU A 115 -12.59 10.94 -6.95
CA GLU A 115 -11.18 11.30 -6.76
C GLU A 115 -10.29 10.69 -7.82
N PHE A 116 -10.55 9.42 -8.21
CA PHE A 116 -9.81 8.72 -9.24
C PHE A 116 -10.09 9.25 -10.64
N ARG A 117 -11.36 9.41 -11.03
CA ARG A 117 -11.75 9.90 -12.37
C ARG A 117 -12.15 11.37 -12.31
N ARG A 118 -11.19 12.26 -12.53
CA ARG A 118 -11.40 13.71 -12.54
C ARG A 118 -11.78 14.19 -13.93
N THR A 119 -12.69 15.14 -14.01
CA THR A 119 -13.06 15.81 -15.27
C THR A 119 -12.49 17.22 -15.28
N LYS A 120 -11.73 17.57 -16.31
CA LYS A 120 -11.20 18.91 -16.56
C LYS A 120 -11.81 19.45 -17.86
N LYS A 121 -11.86 20.77 -17.99
CA LYS A 121 -12.22 21.43 -19.26
C LYS A 121 -10.92 21.84 -19.95
N ASP A 122 -10.78 21.52 -21.23
CA ASP A 122 -9.69 22.08 -22.04
C ASP A 122 -9.99 23.53 -22.44
N GLU A 123 -9.04 24.18 -23.12
CA GLU A 123 -9.15 25.57 -23.58
C GLU A 123 -10.32 25.78 -24.55
N GLU A 124 -10.79 24.70 -25.20
CA GLU A 124 -11.89 24.68 -26.17
C GLU A 124 -13.25 24.34 -25.51
N GLY A 125 -13.27 24.04 -24.21
CA GLY A 125 -14.46 23.70 -23.44
C GLY A 125 -14.87 22.21 -23.48
N ASN A 126 -14.09 21.35 -24.13
CA ASN A 126 -14.30 19.91 -24.14
C ASN A 126 -13.96 19.29 -22.79
N THR A 127 -14.67 18.22 -22.43
CA THR A 127 -14.43 17.51 -21.18
C THR A 127 -13.31 16.50 -21.36
N MET A 128 -12.17 16.75 -20.72
CA MET A 128 -11.05 15.83 -20.63
C MET A 128 -11.13 15.04 -19.33
N ILE A 129 -10.81 13.75 -19.39
CA ILE A 129 -10.71 12.89 -18.20
C ILE A 129 -9.25 12.87 -17.76
N ASP A 130 -9.03 12.92 -16.46
CA ASP A 130 -7.73 12.87 -15.81
C ASP A 130 -7.82 11.81 -14.71
N PHE A 131 -6.92 10.83 -14.70
CA PHE A 131 -6.94 9.77 -13.71
C PHE A 131 -5.93 10.04 -12.61
N ASP A 132 -6.40 10.17 -11.37
CA ASP A 132 -5.53 10.33 -10.22
C ASP A 132 -4.94 9.00 -9.78
N ILE A 133 -3.77 8.68 -10.34
CA ILE A 133 -3.03 7.46 -10.05
C ILE A 133 -2.75 7.26 -8.55
N SER A 134 -2.69 8.32 -7.73
CA SER A 134 -2.50 8.20 -6.28
C SER A 134 -3.67 7.51 -5.56
N LYS A 135 -4.81 7.32 -6.23
CA LYS A 135 -5.99 6.60 -5.72
C LYS A 135 -5.96 5.11 -5.97
N ILE A 136 -5.04 4.60 -6.78
CA ILE A 136 -4.95 3.16 -7.08
C ILE A 136 -4.77 2.31 -5.80
N PRO A 137 -3.89 2.67 -4.85
CA PRO A 137 -3.76 1.92 -3.60
C PRO A 137 -5.06 1.91 -2.78
N ASP A 138 -5.74 3.06 -2.68
CA ASP A 138 -7.02 3.18 -1.97
C ASP A 138 -8.10 2.28 -2.59
N ILE A 139 -8.20 2.23 -3.92
CA ILE A 139 -9.14 1.36 -4.63
C ILE A 139 -8.79 -0.11 -4.42
N TYR A 140 -7.50 -0.47 -4.46
CA TYR A 140 -7.02 -1.83 -4.25
C TYR A 140 -7.41 -2.35 -2.86
N ASP A 141 -7.16 -1.55 -1.83
CA ASP A 141 -7.49 -1.90 -0.45
C ASP A 141 -9.01 -2.02 -0.26
N ASN A 142 -9.79 -1.10 -0.85
CA ASN A 142 -11.25 -1.14 -0.78
C ASN A 142 -11.83 -2.42 -1.42
N ILE A 143 -11.43 -2.78 -2.65
CA ILE A 143 -11.95 -4.00 -3.29
C ILE A 143 -11.49 -5.26 -2.55
N LYS A 144 -10.25 -5.28 -2.07
CA LYS A 144 -9.73 -6.41 -1.29
C LYS A 144 -10.51 -6.59 0.02
N TYR A 145 -10.74 -5.50 0.75
CA TYR A 145 -11.55 -5.51 1.97
C TYR A 145 -12.97 -6.03 1.69
N ASP A 146 -13.64 -5.50 0.66
CA ASP A 146 -15.00 -5.89 0.32
C ASP A 146 -15.09 -7.36 -0.15
N LEU A 147 -14.08 -7.87 -0.87
CA LEU A 147 -14.00 -9.30 -1.23
C LEU A 147 -13.82 -10.23 -0.02
N GLU A 148 -13.02 -9.81 0.96
CA GLU A 148 -12.74 -10.61 2.15
C GLU A 148 -13.88 -10.58 3.17
N HIS A 149 -14.63 -9.47 3.23
CA HIS A 149 -15.55 -9.21 4.33
C HIS A 149 -17.02 -9.02 3.92
N ASN A 150 -17.28 -8.63 2.67
CA ASN A 150 -18.62 -8.33 2.14
C ASN A 150 -18.93 -9.15 0.87
N PRO A 151 -18.81 -10.50 0.90
CA PRO A 151 -18.98 -11.36 -0.27
C PRO A 151 -20.36 -11.24 -0.93
N GLU A 152 -21.37 -10.78 -0.18
CA GLU A 152 -22.71 -10.48 -0.69
C GLU A 152 -22.72 -9.45 -1.82
N LEU A 153 -21.75 -8.52 -1.86
CA LEU A 153 -21.61 -7.55 -2.95
C LEU A 153 -21.24 -8.24 -4.28
N GLY A 154 -20.58 -9.40 -4.21
CA GLY A 154 -20.15 -10.16 -5.38
C GLY A 154 -21.19 -11.12 -5.93
N ILE A 155 -22.32 -11.36 -5.22
CA ILE A 155 -23.32 -12.34 -5.67
C ILE A 155 -23.93 -11.90 -7.01
N ASN A 156 -23.88 -12.78 -8.02
CA ASN A 156 -24.25 -12.52 -9.42
C ASN A 156 -23.34 -11.51 -10.16
N ASN A 157 -22.20 -11.13 -9.59
CA ASN A 157 -21.20 -10.23 -10.18
C ASN A 157 -19.77 -10.75 -9.91
N GLU A 158 -19.61 -12.06 -9.69
CA GLU A 158 -18.37 -12.66 -9.21
C GLU A 158 -17.23 -12.43 -10.21
N CYS A 159 -17.50 -12.63 -11.50
CA CYS A 159 -16.54 -12.41 -12.58
C CYS A 159 -16.08 -10.96 -12.68
N GLU A 160 -17.01 -10.01 -12.49
CA GLU A 160 -16.75 -8.58 -12.56
C GLU A 160 -15.91 -8.11 -11.38
N PHE A 161 -16.14 -8.66 -10.19
CA PHE A 161 -15.37 -8.37 -8.98
C PHE A 161 -13.97 -8.97 -9.06
N GLU A 162 -13.84 -10.20 -9.52
CA GLU A 162 -12.55 -10.83 -9.78
C GLU A 162 -11.76 -10.01 -10.81
N ARG A 163 -12.42 -9.60 -11.91
CA ARG A 163 -11.79 -8.75 -12.92
C ARG A 163 -11.34 -7.41 -12.35
N MET A 164 -12.20 -6.74 -11.59
CA MET A 164 -11.87 -5.49 -10.91
C MET A 164 -10.64 -5.65 -10.01
N TYR A 165 -10.64 -6.67 -9.16
CA TYR A 165 -9.53 -6.96 -8.26
C TYR A 165 -8.23 -7.17 -9.03
N VAL A 166 -8.23 -8.02 -10.06
CA VAL A 166 -7.03 -8.29 -10.85
C VAL A 166 -6.53 -7.02 -11.56
N CYS A 167 -7.42 -6.22 -12.15
CA CYS A 167 -7.04 -4.97 -12.82
C CYS A 167 -6.39 -3.97 -11.85
N VAL A 168 -7.03 -3.71 -10.72
CA VAL A 168 -6.52 -2.75 -9.74
C VAL A 168 -5.25 -3.27 -9.06
N LYS A 169 -5.20 -4.57 -8.73
CA LYS A 169 -4.01 -5.22 -8.16
C LYS A 169 -2.80 -5.05 -9.05
N ASN A 170 -2.92 -5.32 -10.36
CA ASN A 170 -1.78 -5.14 -11.27
C ASN A 170 -1.33 -3.68 -11.35
N MET A 171 -2.27 -2.72 -11.33
CA MET A 171 -1.89 -1.31 -11.27
C MET A 171 -1.18 -0.96 -9.94
N ALA A 172 -1.67 -1.49 -8.81
CA ALA A 172 -1.04 -1.31 -7.49
C ALA A 172 0.34 -1.97 -7.40
N ASP A 173 0.54 -3.13 -8.03
CA ASP A 173 1.83 -3.84 -8.12
C ASP A 173 2.90 -3.00 -8.84
N ILE A 174 2.51 -2.00 -9.65
CA ILE A 174 3.41 -0.98 -10.22
C ILE A 174 3.50 0.22 -9.27
N VAL A 175 2.36 0.82 -8.92
CA VAL A 175 2.32 2.11 -8.21
C VAL A 175 2.95 2.01 -6.82
N VAL A 176 2.45 1.11 -5.97
CA VAL A 176 2.82 1.02 -4.55
C VAL A 176 4.33 0.84 -4.34
N PRO A 177 5.02 -0.14 -4.96
CA PRO A 177 6.47 -0.29 -4.73
C PRO A 177 7.30 0.85 -5.33
N GLN A 178 6.80 1.55 -6.35
CA GLN A 178 7.51 2.66 -7.00
C GLN A 178 7.29 4.01 -6.32
N GLU A 179 6.29 4.15 -5.45
CA GLU A 179 6.19 5.29 -4.53
C GLU A 179 7.37 5.36 -3.55
N TYR A 180 8.05 4.22 -3.29
CA TYR A 180 9.20 4.13 -2.40
C TYR A 180 10.55 4.09 -3.15
N GLY A 181 10.59 4.64 -4.36
CA GLY A 181 11.77 4.74 -5.21
C GLY A 181 11.67 3.84 -6.44
N ILE A 182 12.22 4.28 -7.57
CA ILE A 182 12.22 3.55 -8.85
C ILE A 182 13.60 2.99 -9.15
N SER A 183 14.61 3.86 -9.22
CA SER A 183 16.01 3.45 -9.32
C SER A 183 16.50 2.89 -7.98
N GLU A 184 17.51 2.03 -8.03
CA GLU A 184 18.17 1.48 -6.83
C GLU A 184 18.61 2.59 -5.86
N GLU A 185 19.26 3.64 -6.39
CA GLU A 185 19.70 4.78 -5.61
C GLU A 185 18.53 5.49 -4.90
N SER A 186 17.43 5.74 -5.62
CA SER A 186 16.24 6.38 -5.03
C SER A 186 15.59 5.51 -3.97
N LYS A 187 15.54 4.19 -4.18
CA LYS A 187 15.00 3.21 -3.23
C LYS A 187 15.81 3.22 -1.93
N ILE A 188 17.14 3.23 -2.02
CA ILE A 188 18.03 3.31 -0.84
C ILE A 188 17.85 4.66 -0.13
N SER A 189 17.88 5.77 -0.87
CA SER A 189 17.79 7.13 -0.31
C SER A 189 16.50 7.36 0.48
N ILE A 190 15.35 6.98 -0.08
CA ILE A 190 14.06 7.09 0.62
C ILE A 190 14.04 6.18 1.84
N ALA A 191 14.47 4.93 1.66
CA ALA A 191 14.39 3.97 2.74
C ALA A 191 15.32 4.28 3.92
N GLN A 192 16.53 4.81 3.68
CA GLN A 192 17.43 5.27 4.75
C GLN A 192 16.74 6.35 5.60
N ARG A 193 16.01 7.27 4.98
CA ARG A 193 15.32 8.35 5.71
C ARG A 193 14.18 7.81 6.57
N VAL A 194 13.39 6.88 6.04
CA VAL A 194 12.19 6.33 6.72
C VAL A 194 12.56 5.28 7.78
N CYS A 195 13.44 4.33 7.46
CA CYS A 195 13.67 3.13 8.25
C CYS A 195 14.88 3.18 9.20
N THR A 196 15.68 4.24 9.21
CA THR A 196 16.88 4.29 10.08
C THR A 196 16.58 3.99 11.56
N PRO A 197 15.56 4.56 12.20
CA PRO A 197 15.31 4.27 13.62
C PRO A 197 14.83 2.82 13.83
N LEU A 198 14.00 2.28 12.94
CA LEU A 198 13.59 0.88 12.95
C LEU A 198 14.79 -0.07 12.78
N LEU A 199 15.69 0.22 11.84
CA LEU A 199 16.92 -0.56 11.63
C LEU A 199 17.87 -0.48 12.82
N ALA A 200 18.04 0.69 13.43
CA ALA A 200 18.84 0.82 14.64
C ALA A 200 18.27 -0.03 15.77
N LYS A 201 16.95 -0.05 15.93
CA LYS A 201 16.26 -0.90 16.91
C LYS A 201 16.44 -2.39 16.60
N LEU A 202 16.17 -2.82 15.36
CA LEU A 202 16.36 -4.20 14.92
C LEU A 202 17.80 -4.67 15.14
N ARG A 203 18.79 -3.85 14.75
CA ARG A 203 20.21 -4.14 14.96
C ARG A 203 20.54 -4.30 16.44
N ASN A 204 20.10 -3.37 17.29
CA ASN A 204 20.34 -3.43 18.74
C ASN A 204 19.67 -4.67 19.35
N ASP A 205 18.45 -4.98 18.90
CA ASP A 205 17.69 -6.12 19.36
C ASP A 205 18.34 -7.45 18.97
N LEU A 206 18.91 -7.55 17.75
CA LEU A 206 19.69 -8.70 17.29
C LEU A 206 21.03 -8.81 18.00
N HIS A 207 21.75 -7.70 18.20
CA HIS A 207 23.04 -7.70 18.91
C HIS A 207 22.90 -8.26 20.33
N ARG A 208 21.80 -7.91 21.01
CA ARG A 208 21.46 -8.44 22.34
C ARG A 208 21.19 -9.93 22.36
N CYS A 209 20.78 -10.53 21.24
CA CYS A 209 20.60 -11.98 21.14
C CYS A 209 21.92 -12.74 20.95
N VAL A 210 22.96 -12.08 20.45
CA VAL A 210 24.27 -12.68 20.15
C VAL A 210 25.26 -12.50 21.31
N GLN A 211 25.06 -11.50 22.17
CA GLN A 211 25.85 -11.31 23.39
C GLN A 211 25.58 -12.45 24.40
N ASP A 212 26.64 -12.92 25.06
CA ASP A 212 26.72 -14.18 25.81
C ASP A 212 25.60 -14.31 26.88
N PRO A 213 24.81 -15.41 26.89
CA PRO A 213 23.79 -15.65 27.89
C PRO A 213 24.32 -15.75 29.33
N GLU A 214 25.61 -16.01 29.55
CA GLU A 214 26.18 -16.14 30.91
C GLU A 214 26.51 -14.81 31.59
N GLU A 215 26.66 -13.70 30.84
CA GLU A 215 26.97 -12.38 31.42
C GLU A 215 25.75 -11.43 31.50
N SER A 216 24.58 -11.82 30.96
CA SER A 216 23.59 -10.83 30.54
C SER A 216 22.12 -11.13 30.85
N ASP A 217 21.82 -11.54 32.09
CA ASP A 217 20.45 -11.67 32.64
C ASP A 217 19.58 -10.38 32.57
N GLU A 218 20.15 -9.26 32.10
CA GLU A 218 19.50 -7.96 31.96
C GLU A 218 19.15 -7.56 30.50
N THR A 219 19.72 -8.20 29.47
CA THR A 219 19.76 -7.62 28.11
C THR A 219 18.54 -7.91 27.24
N THR A 220 17.80 -8.97 27.56
CA THR A 220 16.51 -9.33 26.94
C THR A 220 15.33 -9.04 27.87
N ARG A 221 15.47 -8.13 28.84
CA ARG A 221 14.33 -7.72 29.67
C ARG A 221 13.35 -6.83 28.91
N LEU A 222 12.09 -6.88 29.34
CA LEU A 222 11.07 -5.90 28.96
C LEU A 222 11.57 -4.49 29.30
N ASP A 223 11.15 -3.47 28.53
CA ASP A 223 11.40 -2.08 28.94
C ASP A 223 10.85 -1.93 30.37
N PRO A 224 11.63 -1.45 31.36
CA PRO A 224 11.17 -1.30 32.74
C PRO A 224 9.86 -0.51 32.83
N ARG A 225 9.63 0.45 31.93
CA ARG A 225 8.39 1.24 31.86
C ARG A 225 7.19 0.44 31.36
N ALA A 226 7.42 -0.66 30.67
CA ALA A 226 6.40 -1.59 30.19
C ALA A 226 6.28 -2.83 31.08
N SER A 227 7.01 -2.89 32.20
CA SER A 227 7.07 -4.06 33.09
C SER A 227 5.95 -4.08 34.16
N GLU A 228 5.28 -2.96 34.39
CA GLU A 228 4.16 -2.86 35.33
C GLU A 228 2.97 -3.73 34.90
N GLY A 229 2.47 -4.56 35.82
CA GLY A 229 1.34 -5.47 35.57
C GLY A 229 1.69 -6.76 34.82
N ILE A 230 2.96 -7.01 34.50
CA ILE A 230 3.43 -8.27 33.90
C ILE A 230 3.78 -9.26 35.01
N ALA A 231 3.24 -10.48 34.95
CA ALA A 231 3.43 -11.50 35.99
C ALA A 231 4.89 -11.93 36.18
N THR A 232 5.73 -11.85 35.15
CA THR A 232 7.16 -12.21 35.19
C THR A 232 8.02 -11.18 34.45
N PRO A 233 8.25 -9.99 35.01
CA PRO A 233 8.92 -8.88 34.33
C PRO A 233 10.42 -9.12 34.09
N MET A 234 11.02 -10.03 34.85
CA MET A 234 12.44 -10.39 34.77
C MET A 234 12.74 -11.50 33.75
N ARG A 235 11.73 -12.01 33.04
CA ARG A 235 11.90 -13.11 32.10
C ARG A 235 12.50 -12.62 30.78
N HIS A 236 13.42 -13.40 30.21
CA HIS A 236 13.99 -13.13 28.89
C HIS A 236 12.90 -13.05 27.80
N VAL A 237 12.92 -11.95 27.05
CA VAL A 237 12.13 -11.73 25.84
C VAL A 237 12.71 -12.62 24.73
N ARG A 238 11.97 -13.67 24.38
CA ARG A 238 12.30 -14.59 23.26
C ARG A 238 11.70 -14.17 21.93
N THR A 239 10.78 -13.19 21.95
CA THR A 239 10.03 -12.75 20.78
C THR A 239 9.78 -11.25 20.88
N ARG A 240 10.11 -10.51 19.82
CA ARG A 240 9.77 -9.10 19.66
C ARG A 240 8.82 -8.94 18.49
N LEU A 241 7.70 -8.26 18.72
CA LEU A 241 6.70 -7.96 17.70
C LEU A 241 6.81 -6.47 17.35
N TYR A 242 7.01 -6.17 16.07
CA TYR A 242 6.99 -4.82 15.53
C TYR A 242 5.69 -4.64 14.75
N PHE A 243 4.79 -3.80 15.26
CA PHE A 243 3.60 -3.40 14.54
C PHE A 243 3.95 -2.18 13.71
N THR A 244 3.75 -2.28 12.40
CA THR A 244 4.24 -1.30 11.43
C THR A 244 3.28 -1.26 10.23
N SER A 245 3.31 -0.21 9.42
CA SER A 245 2.53 -0.10 8.18
C SER A 245 3.24 -0.71 6.98
N GLU A 246 2.49 -0.95 5.90
CA GLU A 246 3.00 -1.43 4.63
C GLU A 246 4.14 -0.56 4.07
N SER A 247 4.01 0.77 4.19
CA SER A 247 5.05 1.73 3.79
C SER A 247 6.42 1.43 4.42
N HIS A 248 6.45 1.01 5.69
CA HIS A 248 7.67 0.65 6.39
C HIS A 248 8.23 -0.69 5.93
N ILE A 249 7.37 -1.62 5.53
CA ILE A 249 7.80 -2.89 4.96
C ILE A 249 8.47 -2.66 3.60
N HIS A 250 7.89 -1.85 2.71
CA HIS A 250 8.51 -1.53 1.41
C HIS A 250 9.89 -0.91 1.56
N THR A 251 10.01 0.11 2.42
CA THR A 251 11.28 0.80 2.67
C THR A 251 12.30 -0.13 3.35
N LEU A 252 11.91 -0.91 4.35
CA LEU A 252 12.80 -1.90 4.98
C LEU A 252 13.30 -2.93 3.96
N MET A 253 12.41 -3.47 3.13
CA MET A 253 12.77 -4.44 2.09
C MET A 253 13.71 -3.85 1.04
N ASN A 254 13.54 -2.57 0.69
CA ASN A 254 14.47 -1.86 -0.19
C ASN A 254 15.88 -1.80 0.42
N LEU A 255 16.03 -1.54 1.71
CA LEU A 255 17.37 -1.55 2.35
C LEU A 255 17.97 -2.93 2.48
N ILE A 256 17.16 -3.95 2.79
CA ILE A 256 17.64 -5.33 2.84
C ILE A 256 18.15 -5.76 1.46
N ARG A 257 17.42 -5.39 0.40
CA ARG A 257 17.74 -5.80 -0.97
C ARG A 257 18.88 -5.01 -1.60
N TYR A 258 18.88 -3.69 -1.45
CA TYR A 258 19.77 -2.78 -2.17
C TYR A 258 20.82 -2.11 -1.27
N GLY A 259 20.61 -2.12 0.06
CA GLY A 259 21.51 -1.47 1.01
C GLY A 259 22.81 -2.23 1.29
N GLY A 260 23.17 -3.23 0.48
CA GLY A 260 24.43 -3.98 0.61
C GLY A 260 24.50 -4.95 1.79
N LEU A 261 23.37 -5.23 2.45
CA LEU A 261 23.31 -6.16 3.59
C LEU A 261 23.53 -7.62 3.20
N CYS A 262 23.14 -8.02 1.98
CA CYS A 262 23.38 -9.34 1.42
C CYS A 262 23.83 -9.18 -0.04
N SER A 263 24.72 -10.06 -0.51
CA SER A 263 25.02 -10.10 -1.95
C SER A 263 23.78 -10.57 -2.69
N VAL A 264 23.22 -9.71 -3.53
CA VAL A 264 22.12 -10.08 -4.41
C VAL A 264 22.69 -11.02 -5.47
N ARG A 265 22.41 -12.32 -5.35
CA ARG A 265 22.65 -13.24 -6.47
C ARG A 265 21.59 -12.93 -7.53
N ASN A 266 22.05 -12.40 -8.65
CA ASN A 266 21.27 -12.26 -9.88
C ASN A 266 20.72 -13.60 -10.35
#